data_AF-I3XB11-F1
#
_entry.id   AF-I3XB11-F1
#
_cell.length_a   1.000
_cell.length_b   1.000
_cell.length_c   1.000
_cell.angle_alpha   90.00
_cell.angle_beta   90.00
_cell.angle_gamma   90.00
#
_symmetry.space_group_name_H-M   'P 1'
#
loop_
_entity.id
_entity.type
_entity.pdbx_description
1 polymer ?
#
loop_
_entity_poly.entity_id
_entity_poly.type
_entity_poly.pdbx_seq_one_letter_code
_entity_poly.pdbx_strand_id
1 'polypeptide(L)' 'MDPFNSFRDYPILPGHVAILEGVLTRALEERNLSFGSEEADQLARRIVKLYQSGIREPGQMWEMIRTI' A
#
# COMPACT_ATOMS: atom_id res chain seq x y z
N MET A 1 21.06 3.21 -9.53
CA MET A 1 20.14 3.47 -8.41
C MET A 1 19.65 2.12 -7.94
N ASP A 2 20.06 1.70 -6.75
CA ASP A 2 19.73 0.40 -6.19
C ASP A 2 18.25 0.40 -5.75
N PRO A 3 17.37 -0.47 -6.29
CA PRO A 3 15.94 -0.46 -5.97
C PRO A 3 15.66 -0.80 -4.50
N PHE A 4 16.66 -1.34 -3.78
CA PHE A 4 16.59 -1.71 -2.37
C PHE A 4 16.95 -0.57 -1.41
N ASN A 5 17.46 0.56 -1.91
CA ASN A 5 17.80 1.69 -1.04
C ASN A 5 16.54 2.40 -0.48
N SER A 6 15.41 2.26 -1.17
CA SER A 6 14.09 2.79 -0.78
C SER A 6 13.64 2.35 0.63
N PHE A 7 14.05 1.15 1.07
CA PHE A 7 13.73 0.65 2.42
C PHE A 7 14.44 1.43 3.53
N ARG A 8 15.65 1.95 3.25
CA ARG A 8 16.39 2.81 4.19
C ARG A 8 15.87 4.24 4.20
N ASP A 9 15.41 4.71 3.05
CA ASP A 9 14.98 6.10 2.88
C ASP A 9 13.52 6.31 3.37
N TYR A 10 12.69 5.25 3.38
CA TYR A 10 11.26 5.31 3.73
C TYR A 10 10.80 4.13 4.61
N PRO A 11 11.26 4.05 5.88
CA PRO A 11 10.82 3.00 6.79
C PRO A 11 9.32 3.11 7.11
N ILE A 12 8.63 1.97 7.12
CA ILE A 12 7.27 1.86 7.64
C ILE A 12 7.37 1.85 9.17
N LEU A 13 6.83 2.88 9.80
CA LEU A 13 6.78 2.99 11.25
C LEU A 13 5.43 2.40 11.72
N PRO A 14 5.31 1.98 13.00
CA PRO A 14 4.05 1.46 13.53
C PRO A 14 2.86 2.40 13.29
N GLY A 15 3.06 3.72 13.41
CA GLY A 15 2.01 4.72 13.12
C GLY A 15 1.61 4.81 11.64
N HIS A 16 2.47 4.38 10.72
CA HIS A 16 2.18 4.34 9.29
C HIS A 16 1.37 3.08 8.91
N VAL A 17 1.47 2.00 9.70
CA VAL A 17 0.73 0.76 9.42
C VAL A 17 -0.77 0.99 9.40
N ALA A 18 -1.31 1.75 10.36
CA ALA A 18 -2.74 2.10 10.41
C ALA A 18 -3.22 2.84 9.15
N ILE A 19 -2.35 3.66 8.56
CA ILE A 19 -2.65 4.39 7.33
C ILE A 19 -2.72 3.42 6.14
N LEU A 20 -1.74 2.52 6.02
CA LEU A 20 -1.69 1.52 4.95
C LEU A 20 -2.84 0.52 5.07
N GLU A 21 -3.20 0.11 6.29
CA GLU A 21 -4.35 -0.73 6.58
C GLU A 21 -5.67 -0.05 6.21
N GLY A 22 -5.81 1.26 6.46
CA GLY A 22 -6.97 2.04 6.03
C GLY A 22 -7.14 2.05 4.50
N VAL A 23 -6.03 2.23 3.77
CA VAL A 23 -6.04 2.18 2.30
C VAL A 23 -6.36 0.77 1.78
N LEU A 24 -5.77 -0.26 2.40
CA LEU A 24 -6.01 -1.65 2.03
C LEU A 24 -7.46 -2.07 2.29
N THR A 25 -7.98 -1.79 3.48
CA THR A 25 -9.37 -2.13 3.85
C THR A 25 -10.35 -1.54 2.86
N ARG A 26 -10.19 -0.25 2.54
CA ARG A 26 -11.02 0.41 1.52
C ARG A 26 -10.91 -0.27 0.14
N ALA A 27 -9.70 -0.69 -0.25
CA ALA A 27 -9.47 -1.36 -1.54
C ALA A 27 -10.16 -2.72 -1.61
N LEU A 28 -10.17 -3.45 -0.50
CA LEU A 28 -10.82 -4.75 -0.38
C LEU A 28 -12.33 -4.61 -0.38
N GLU A 29 -12.87 -3.63 0.35
CA GLU A 29 -14.31 -3.34 0.36
C GLU A 29 -14.84 -2.99 -1.03
N GLU A 30 -14.16 -2.08 -1.76
CA GLU A 30 -14.61 -1.69 -3.10
C GLU A 30 -14.53 -2.84 -4.12
N ARG A 31 -13.60 -3.78 -3.93
CA ARG A 31 -13.42 -4.94 -4.81
C ARG A 31 -14.16 -6.19 -4.33
N ASN A 32 -14.90 -6.11 -3.23
CA ASN A 32 -15.51 -7.27 -2.53
C ASN A 32 -14.52 -8.43 -2.31
N LEU A 33 -13.27 -8.09 -1.97
CA LEU A 33 -12.21 -9.05 -1.71
C LEU A 33 -12.13 -9.35 -0.22
N SER A 34 -11.94 -10.62 0.12
CA SER A 34 -11.67 -11.05 1.48
C SER A 34 -10.17 -10.93 1.80
N PHE A 35 -9.89 -10.55 3.04
CA PHE A 35 -8.55 -10.67 3.60
C PHE A 35 -8.09 -12.14 3.51
N GLY A 36 -6.88 -12.36 3.00
CA GLY A 36 -6.32 -13.70 2.76
C GLY A 36 -6.49 -14.24 1.34
N SER A 37 -7.16 -13.52 0.45
CA SER A 37 -7.11 -13.78 -1.00
C SER A 37 -5.74 -13.40 -1.58
N GLU A 38 -5.37 -14.02 -2.70
CA GLU A 38 -4.11 -13.70 -3.39
C GLU A 38 -4.12 -12.24 -3.87
N GLU A 39 -5.28 -11.78 -4.33
CA GLU A 39 -5.53 -10.40 -4.75
C GLU A 39 -5.32 -9.42 -3.59
N ALA A 40 -5.76 -9.76 -2.37
CA ALA A 40 -5.54 -8.95 -1.18
C ALA A 40 -4.04 -8.83 -0.83
N ASP A 41 -3.29 -9.94 -0.93
CA ASP A 41 -1.84 -9.92 -0.69
C ASP A 41 -1.12 -9.09 -1.76
N GLN A 42 -1.53 -9.20 -3.02
CA GLN A 42 -0.98 -8.38 -4.12
C GLN A 42 -1.25 -6.88 -3.89
N LEU A 43 -2.45 -6.51 -3.44
CA LEU A 43 -2.80 -5.14 -3.10
C LEU A 43 -1.96 -4.62 -1.93
N ALA A 44 -1.83 -5.40 -0.86
CA ALA A 44 -1.02 -5.04 0.31
C ALA A 44 0.45 -4.79 -0.08
N ARG A 45 1.06 -5.70 -0.84
CA ARG A 45 2.43 -5.54 -1.35
C ARG A 45 2.59 -4.29 -2.20
N ARG A 46 1.59 -3.96 -3.01
CA ARG A 46 1.65 -2.77 -3.88
C ARG A 46 1.55 -1.48 -3.09
N ILE A 47 0.65 -1.42 -2.10
CA ILE A 47 0.53 -0.29 -1.17
C ILE A 47 1.85 -0.05 -0.43
N VAL A 48 2.49 -1.12 0.08
CA VAL A 48 3.82 -1.06 0.73
C VAL A 48 4.89 -0.51 -0.21
N LYS A 49 4.93 -0.98 -1.47
CA LYS A 49 5.89 -0.48 -2.47
C LYS A 49 5.66 1.00 -2.79
N LEU A 50 4.41 1.44 -2.91
CA LEU A 50 4.08 2.84 -3.14
C LEU A 50 4.57 3.71 -1.96
N TYR A 51 4.33 3.26 -0.73
CA TYR A 51 4.84 3.92 0.48
C TYR A 51 6.35 4.09 0.45
N GLN A 52 7.06 2.99 0.15
CA GLN A 52 8.51 2.95 0.11
C GLN A 52 9.11 3.74 -1.05
N SER A 53 8.34 3.98 -2.12
CA SER A 53 8.73 4.85 -3.22
C SER A 53 8.55 6.35 -2.92
N GLY A 54 8.00 6.70 -1.75
CA GLY A 54 7.82 8.07 -1.29
C GLY A 54 6.39 8.61 -1.39
N ILE A 55 5.43 7.82 -1.88
CA ILE A 55 4.01 8.20 -1.90
C ILE A 55 3.46 7.97 -0.50
N ARG A 56 3.18 9.02 0.26
CA ARG A 56 2.69 8.91 1.65
C ARG A 56 1.23 9.30 1.83
N GLU A 57 0.67 10.00 0.84
CA GLU A 57 -0.70 10.48 0.88
C GLU A 57 -1.69 9.34 0.57
N PRO A 58 -2.62 9.02 1.47
CA PRO A 58 -3.58 7.92 1.28
C PRO A 58 -4.43 8.07 0.03
N GLY A 59 -4.85 9.31 -0.30
CA GLY A 59 -5.61 9.60 -1.50
C GLY A 59 -4.82 9.37 -2.79
N GLN A 60 -3.51 9.67 -2.78
CA GLN A 60 -2.65 9.43 -3.93
C GLN A 60 -2.39 7.93 -4.12
N MET A 61 -2.15 7.20 -3.03
CA MET A 61 -2.04 5.74 -3.07
C MET A 61 -3.30 5.10 -3.63
N TRP A 62 -4.46 5.57 -3.15
CA TRP A 62 -5.77 5.13 -3.58
C TRP A 62 -5.96 5.25 -5.10
N GLU A 63 -5.69 6.42 -5.67
CA GLU A 63 -5.81 6.61 -7.12
C GLU A 63 -4.85 5.70 -7.90
N MET A 64 -3.63 5.48 -7.40
CA MET A 64 -2.67 4.59 -8.06
C MET A 64 -3.08 3.12 -8.04
N ILE A 65 -3.76 2.65 -6.99
CA ILE A 65 -4.29 1.29 -6.93
C ILE A 65 -5.62 1.15 -7.69
N ARG A 66 -6.40 2.23 -7.83
CA ARG A 66 -7.70 2.24 -8.53
C ARG A 66 -7.55 2.27 -10.05
N THR A 67 -6.48 2.87 -10.58
CA THR A 67 -6.24 3.01 -12.04
C THR A 67 -5.79 1.69 -12.71
N ILE A 68 -6.11 0.53 -12.12
CA ILE A 68 -5.77 -0.81 -12.60
C ILE A 68 -7.02 -1.67 -12.62
#